data_AF-A0A2H9TN52-F1
#
_entry.id   AF-A0A2H9TN52-F1
#
_cell.length_a   1.000
_cell.length_b   1.000
_cell.length_c   1.000
_cell.angle_alpha   90.00
_cell.angle_beta   90.00
_cell.angle_gamma   90.00
#
_symmetry.space_group_name_H-M   'P 1'
#
loop_
_entity.id
_entity.type
_entity.pdbx_description
1 polymer ?
#
loop_
_entity_poly.entity_id
_entity_poly.type
_entity_poly.pdbx_seq_one_letter_code
_entity_poly.pdbx_strand_id
1 'polypeptide(L)'
;MSSTAADEHLDELLEPQTETSNKALSRAFVLDSNSEWVVVATGVTVTELSEDGHVLTASLHDEVDTNTILFSTSFHKDQDIVRQQATVVTWTSADGSDVALSFENEEGLDHFWYRESLWD
;
A
#
# COMPACT_ATOMS: atom_id res chain seq x y z
N MET A 1 -9.91 -48.53 35.53
CA MET A 1 -8.69 -48.05 34.85
C MET A 1 -9.20 -47.01 33.85
N SER A 2 -9.22 -45.70 34.12
CA SER A 2 -8.06 -44.78 34.22
C SER A 2 -7.00 -45.14 33.18
N SER A 3 -6.57 -44.29 32.26
CA SER A 3 -6.50 -42.83 32.30
C SER A 3 -6.13 -42.26 30.91
N THR A 4 -6.43 -40.97 30.70
CA THR A 4 -5.52 -39.95 30.10
C THR A 4 -5.15 -40.13 28.62
N ALA A 5 -5.75 -39.38 27.70
CA ALA A 5 -5.54 -37.95 27.36
C ALA A 5 -4.40 -37.72 26.37
N ALA A 6 -4.77 -37.19 25.21
CA ALA A 6 -4.13 -36.14 24.42
C ALA A 6 -4.99 -36.05 23.15
N ASP A 7 -5.89 -35.08 23.00
CA ASP A 7 -5.52 -33.70 22.68
C ASP A 7 -4.65 -33.67 21.41
N GLU A 8 -5.15 -34.27 20.32
CA GLU A 8 -4.65 -33.99 18.95
C GLU A 8 -5.30 -32.69 18.46
N HIS A 9 -4.87 -31.67 19.19
CA HIS A 9 -5.16 -30.26 19.07
C HIS A 9 -4.55 -29.74 17.77
N LEU A 10 -5.41 -29.39 16.81
CA LEU A 10 -5.31 -28.14 16.05
C LEU A 10 -4.03 -27.80 15.25
N ASP A 11 -3.15 -28.74 14.92
CA ASP A 11 -1.91 -28.43 14.17
C ASP A 11 -2.07 -28.38 12.63
N GLU A 12 -3.28 -28.54 12.09
CA GLU A 12 -3.56 -28.44 10.64
C GLU A 12 -4.60 -27.35 10.30
N LEU A 13 -4.69 -26.29 11.11
CA LEU A 13 -5.42 -25.05 10.76
C LEU A 13 -4.58 -23.79 10.94
N LEU A 14 -3.27 -23.95 11.14
CA LEU A 14 -2.31 -22.90 10.85
C LEU A 14 -1.92 -23.03 9.37
N GLU A 15 -2.90 -22.80 8.49
CA GLU A 15 -2.57 -22.05 7.29
C GLU A 15 -1.80 -20.82 7.80
N PRO A 16 -0.60 -20.52 7.28
CA PRO A 16 0.05 -19.28 7.65
C PRO A 16 -0.89 -18.16 7.24
N GLN A 17 -1.66 -17.64 8.20
CA GLN A 17 -2.41 -16.39 8.12
C GLN A 17 -1.38 -15.25 8.15
N THR A 18 -0.42 -15.29 7.22
CA THR A 18 0.49 -14.22 6.88
C THR A 18 -0.06 -13.66 5.59
N GLU A 19 -0.41 -12.38 5.63
CA GLU A 19 -1.13 -11.66 4.58
C GLU A 19 -2.58 -12.11 4.40
N THR A 20 -3.46 -11.61 5.28
CA THR A 20 -4.63 -10.91 4.74
C THR A 20 -4.07 -9.92 3.73
N SER A 21 -4.07 -10.33 2.47
CA SER A 21 -3.61 -9.54 1.34
C SER A 21 -4.56 -8.35 1.30
N ASN A 22 -4.20 -7.26 1.98
CA ASN A 22 -4.91 -5.98 1.93
C ASN A 22 -4.59 -5.36 0.56
N LYS A 23 -4.99 -6.07 -0.50
CA LYS A 23 -4.88 -5.65 -1.88
C LYS A 23 -5.82 -4.46 -2.05
N ALA A 24 -5.29 -3.28 -1.83
CA ALA A 24 -6.05 -2.06 -2.02
C ALA A 24 -5.97 -1.67 -3.49
N LEU A 25 -7.09 -1.80 -4.21
CA LEU A 25 -7.19 -1.27 -5.56
C LEU A 25 -7.08 0.25 -5.51
N SER A 26 -6.29 0.79 -6.42
CA SER A 26 -5.87 2.18 -6.40
C SER A 26 -5.56 2.69 -7.79
N ARG A 27 -5.59 4.02 -7.94
CA ARG A 27 -5.23 4.72 -9.17
C ARG A 27 -4.25 5.83 -8.86
N ALA A 28 -3.16 5.86 -9.61
CA ALA A 28 -2.20 6.95 -9.58
C ALA A 28 -2.58 8.00 -10.63
N PHE A 29 -2.53 9.26 -10.23
CA PHE A 29 -2.79 10.42 -11.07
C PHE A 29 -1.61 11.36 -11.04
N VAL A 30 -1.34 12.02 -12.16
CA VAL A 30 -0.37 13.11 -12.24
C VAL A 30 -1.10 14.34 -12.76
N LEU A 31 -0.81 15.50 -12.16
CA LEU A 31 -1.33 16.78 -12.63
C LEU A 31 -0.55 17.20 -13.88
N ASP A 32 -1.24 17.39 -15.00
CA ASP A 32 -0.62 17.77 -16.26
C ASP A 32 -0.43 19.29 -16.41
N SER A 33 0.18 19.72 -17.51
CA SER A 33 0.40 21.14 -17.81
C SER A 33 -0.88 21.94 -18.08
N ASN A 34 -2.02 21.27 -18.31
CA ASN A 34 -3.33 21.89 -18.45
C ASN A 34 -4.06 22.02 -17.09
N SER A 35 -3.39 21.66 -15.99
CA SER A 35 -4.00 21.58 -14.65
C SER A 35 -5.11 20.54 -14.55
N GLU A 36 -5.00 19.46 -15.31
CA GLU A 36 -5.92 18.32 -15.28
C GLU A 36 -5.25 17.09 -14.66
N TRP A 37 -5.98 16.37 -13.81
CA TRP A 37 -5.49 15.11 -13.22
C TRP A 37 -5.67 13.97 -14.22
N VAL A 38 -4.55 13.40 -14.67
CA VAL A 38 -4.53 12.30 -15.63
C VAL A 38 -4.18 10.99 -14.92
N VAL A 39 -4.97 9.94 -15.15
CA VAL A 39 -4.66 8.60 -14.65
C VAL A 39 -3.42 8.08 -15.37
N VAL A 40 -2.37 7.77 -14.61
CA VAL A 40 -1.13 7.18 -15.15
C VAL A 40 -1.02 5.68 -14.87
N ALA A 41 -1.67 5.18 -13.83
CA ALA A 41 -1.74 3.75 -13.52
C ALA A 41 -2.99 3.39 -12.71
N THR A 42 -3.42 2.15 -12.82
CA THR A 42 -4.48 1.54 -12.00
C THR A 42 -4.01 0.14 -11.61
N GLY A 43 -4.09 -0.21 -10.33
CA GLY A 43 -3.60 -1.49 -9.86
C GLY A 43 -3.74 -1.68 -8.37
N VAL A 44 -3.13 -2.76 -7.89
CA VAL A 44 -3.09 -3.11 -6.47
C VAL A 44 -1.93 -2.37 -5.81
N THR A 45 -2.21 -1.56 -4.78
CA THR A 45 -1.18 -0.91 -3.98
C THR A 45 -0.45 -1.94 -3.13
N VAL A 46 0.88 -1.89 -3.19
CA VAL A 46 1.80 -2.58 -2.29
C VAL A 46 2.70 -1.54 -1.65
N THR A 47 2.97 -1.69 -0.34
CA THR A 47 3.82 -0.76 0.41
C THR A 47 4.94 -1.50 1.13
N GLU A 48 6.18 -1.15 0.83
CA GLU A 48 7.38 -1.78 1.36
C GLU A 48 8.26 -0.73 2.05
N LEU A 49 8.67 -1.01 3.28
CA LEU A 49 9.62 -0.17 4.01
C LEU A 49 11.03 -0.73 3.78
N SER A 50 12.01 0.13 3.49
CA SER A 50 13.41 -0.28 3.35
C SER A 50 13.93 -0.96 4.62
N GLU A 51 14.95 -1.81 4.50
CA GLU A 51 15.57 -2.50 5.65
C GLU A 51 16.11 -1.51 6.71
N ASP A 52 16.57 -0.35 6.24
CA ASP A 52 17.05 0.76 7.07
C ASP A 52 15.91 1.62 7.66
N GLY A 53 14.67 1.42 7.23
CA GLY A 53 13.50 2.14 7.73
C GLY A 53 13.42 3.60 7.30
N HIS A 54 14.25 4.07 6.37
CA HIS A 54 14.26 5.48 5.94
C HIS A 54 13.47 5.74 4.66
N VAL A 55 13.10 4.69 3.91
CA VAL A 55 12.40 4.83 2.64
C VAL A 55 11.15 3.97 2.64
N LEU A 56 9.99 4.59 2.47
CA LEU A 56 8.74 3.89 2.20
C LEU A 56 8.51 3.88 0.69
N THR A 57 8.43 2.70 0.09
CA THR A 57 8.08 2.55 -1.33
C THR A 57 6.63 2.12 -1.45
N ALA A 58 5.87 2.82 -2.31
CA ALA A 58 4.54 2.42 -2.70
C ALA A 58 4.49 2.16 -4.20
N SER A 59 3.96 1.00 -4.57
CA SER A 59 3.87 0.55 -5.95
C SER A 59 2.46 0.08 -6.30
N LEU A 60 2.02 0.36 -7.53
CA LEU A 60 0.81 -0.22 -8.10
C LEU A 60 1.23 -1.37 -8.99
N HIS A 61 0.71 -2.54 -8.67
CA HIS A 61 0.95 -3.76 -9.41
C HIS A 61 -0.27 -4.06 -10.30
N ASP A 62 -0.04 -4.69 -11.45
CA ASP A 62 -1.14 -5.16 -12.31
C ASP A 62 -2.04 -6.16 -11.54
N GLU A 63 -3.34 -6.09 -11.80
CA GLU A 63 -4.32 -6.92 -11.10
C GLU A 63 -4.19 -8.42 -11.46
N VAL A 64 -3.77 -8.70 -12.70
CA VAL A 64 -3.65 -10.06 -13.24
C VAL A 64 -2.24 -10.60 -13.02
N ASP A 65 -1.21 -9.80 -13.30
CA ASP A 65 0.19 -10.15 -13.08
C ASP A 65 0.80 -9.27 -11.98
N THR A 66 0.69 -9.72 -10.72
CA THR A 66 1.17 -8.95 -9.56
C THR A 66 2.69 -8.75 -9.53
N ASN A 67 3.44 -9.35 -10.45
CA ASN A 67 4.87 -9.11 -10.61
C ASN A 67 5.16 -7.91 -11.54
N THR A 68 4.17 -7.46 -12.29
CA THR A 68 4.24 -6.29 -13.17
C THR A 68 3.93 -5.02 -12.37
N ILE A 69 4.94 -4.17 -12.19
CA ILE A 69 4.79 -2.86 -11.56
C ILE A 69 4.39 -1.83 -12.61
N LEU A 70 3.23 -1.21 -12.43
CA LEU A 70 2.66 -0.18 -13.31
C LEU A 70 3.07 1.23 -12.91
N PHE A 71 3.22 1.45 -11.60
CA PHE A 71 3.68 2.71 -11.02
C PHE A 71 4.45 2.40 -9.74
N SER A 72 5.49 3.17 -9.44
CA SER A 72 6.18 3.08 -8.17
C SER A 72 6.69 4.46 -7.77
N THR A 73 6.63 4.74 -6.48
CA THR A 73 7.17 5.95 -5.88
C THR A 73 7.82 5.59 -4.55
N SER A 74 8.90 6.30 -4.24
CA SER A 74 9.61 6.16 -2.97
C SER A 74 9.51 7.47 -2.22
N PHE A 75 9.15 7.36 -0.95
CA PHE A 75 9.01 8.48 -0.03
C PHE A 75 10.21 8.54 0.91
N HIS A 76 10.72 9.76 1.13
CA HIS A 76 11.76 10.08 2.13
C HIS A 76 11.16 10.81 3.33
N LYS A 77 11.73 10.65 4.54
CA LYS A 77 11.09 11.11 5.81
C LYS A 77 10.62 12.56 5.78
N ASP A 78 11.33 13.40 5.04
CA ASP A 78 11.04 14.83 4.93
C ASP A 78 10.05 15.18 3.81
N GLN A 79 9.43 14.20 3.16
CA GLN A 79 8.51 14.41 2.06
C GLN A 79 7.10 14.71 2.58
N ASP A 80 6.55 15.85 2.17
CA ASP A 80 5.18 16.23 2.49
C ASP A 80 4.16 15.36 1.74
N ILE A 81 3.68 14.32 2.42
CA ILE A 81 2.54 13.49 1.98
C ILE A 81 1.29 14.04 2.66
N VAL A 82 0.28 14.41 1.87
CA VAL A 82 -0.95 15.01 2.38
C VAL A 82 -2.13 14.08 2.14
N ARG A 83 -2.82 13.66 3.20
CA ARG A 83 -4.12 13.00 3.10
C ARG A 83 -5.18 14.00 2.64
N GLN A 84 -5.80 13.73 1.50
CA GLN A 84 -6.95 14.46 0.99
C GLN A 84 -8.19 13.56 1.01
N GLN A 85 -9.30 14.05 1.57
CA GLN A 85 -10.54 13.26 1.67
C GLN A 85 -10.31 11.91 2.39
N ALA A 86 -11.28 10.99 2.29
CA ALA A 86 -11.22 9.69 2.95
C ALA A 86 -10.35 8.66 2.21
N THR A 87 -10.07 8.86 0.92
CA THR A 87 -9.46 7.84 0.05
C THR A 87 -8.34 8.35 -0.85
N VAL A 88 -7.87 9.60 -0.69
CA VAL A 88 -6.84 10.17 -1.55
C VAL A 88 -5.63 10.62 -0.73
N VAL A 89 -4.43 10.41 -1.27
CA VAL A 89 -3.20 11.05 -0.81
C VAL A 89 -2.55 11.78 -1.96
N THR A 90 -1.94 12.92 -1.67
CA THR A 90 -1.25 13.76 -2.65
C THR A 90 0.15 14.10 -2.17
N TRP A 91 1.10 14.16 -3.09
CA TRP A 91 2.47 14.60 -2.82
C TRP A 91 3.04 15.26 -4.07
N THR A 92 4.13 16.01 -3.90
CA THR A 92 4.95 16.46 -5.02
C THR A 92 6.10 15.47 -5.21
N SER A 93 6.21 14.91 -6.41
CA SER A 93 7.28 13.98 -6.78
C SER A 93 8.63 14.71 -6.91
N ALA A 94 9.73 13.97 -6.91
CA ALA A 94 11.08 14.52 -7.02
C ALA A 94 11.32 15.32 -8.32
N ASP A 95 10.58 15.02 -9.38
CA ASP A 95 10.59 15.76 -10.65
C ASP A 95 9.74 17.05 -10.62
N GLY A 96 9.07 17.34 -9.51
CA GLY A 96 8.25 18.52 -9.31
C GLY A 96 6.80 18.38 -9.76
N SER A 97 6.39 17.23 -10.31
CA SER A 97 5.00 16.97 -10.65
C SER A 97 4.15 16.68 -9.40
N ASP A 98 2.94 17.21 -9.36
CA ASP A 98 1.96 16.84 -8.35
C ASP A 98 1.34 15.48 -8.70
N VAL A 99 1.34 14.58 -7.72
CA VAL A 99 0.88 13.21 -7.86
C VAL A 99 -0.20 12.94 -6.81
N ALA A 100 -1.19 12.15 -7.19
CA ALA A 100 -2.22 11.66 -6.28
C ALA A 100 -2.36 10.15 -6.38
N LEU A 101 -2.58 9.49 -5.25
CA LEU A 101 -2.98 8.09 -5.17
C LEU A 101 -4.38 8.02 -4.57
N SER A 102 -5.34 7.57 -5.36
CA SER A 102 -6.72 7.35 -4.93
C SER A 102 -6.95 5.87 -4.70
N PHE A 103 -7.36 5.52 -3.49
CA PHE A 103 -7.78 4.19 -3.10
C PHE A 103 -9.26 3.98 -3.42
N GLU A 104 -9.66 2.75 -3.73
CA GLU A 104 -11.07 2.40 -3.95
C GLU A 104 -11.90 2.51 -2.66
N ASN A 105 -11.26 2.26 -1.51
CA ASN A 105 -11.90 2.28 -0.19
C ASN A 105 -10.98 2.94 0.86
N GLU A 106 -11.60 3.37 1.97
CA GLU A 106 -10.92 4.04 3.08
C GLU A 106 -9.95 3.10 3.80
N GLU A 107 -10.28 1.81 3.90
CA GLU A 107 -9.44 0.78 4.53
C GLU A 107 -8.07 0.66 3.83
N GLY A 108 -8.04 0.73 2.50
CA GLY A 108 -6.82 0.73 1.72
C GLY A 108 -5.95 1.95 1.98
N LEU A 109 -6.56 3.13 2.12
CA LEU A 109 -5.83 4.33 2.50
C LEU A 109 -5.34 4.24 3.95
N ASP A 110 -6.17 3.80 4.88
CA ASP A 110 -5.78 3.68 6.29
C ASP A 110 -4.61 2.70 6.46
N HIS A 111 -4.56 1.63 5.67
CA HIS A 111 -3.42 0.73 5.65
C HIS A 111 -2.14 1.43 5.15
N PHE A 112 -2.22 2.17 4.03
CA PHE A 112 -1.10 2.98 3.53
C PHE A 112 -0.65 4.01 4.58
N TRP A 113 -1.60 4.73 5.17
CA TRP A 113 -1.35 5.79 6.13
C TRP A 113 -0.79 5.27 7.45
N TYR A 114 -1.22 4.09 7.90
CA TYR A 114 -0.63 3.43 9.04
C TYR A 114 0.85 3.10 8.80
N ARG A 115 1.19 2.59 7.61
CA ARG A 115 2.57 2.28 7.22
C ARG A 115 3.45 3.53 7.15
N GLU A 116 2.88 4.63 6.67
CA GLU A 116 3.52 5.95 6.72
C GLU A 116 3.69 6.44 8.17
N SER A 117 2.69 6.31 9.04
CA SER A 117 2.83 6.73 10.45
C SER A 117 3.82 5.89 11.26
N LEU A 118 4.05 4.62 10.87
CA LEU A 118 5.07 3.76 11.49
C LEU A 118 6.50 4.19 11.13
N TRP A 119 6.64 5.09 10.17
CA TRP A 119 7.92 5.64 9.74
C TRP A 119 8.42 6.78 10.62
N ASP A 120 7.61 7.34 11.54
CA ASP A 120 7.99 8.43 12.44
C ASP A 120 9.12 8.03 13.42
#